data_AF-A0AAE0T7T5-F1
#
_entry.id   AF-A0AAE0T7T5-F1
#
_cell.length_a   1.000
_cell.length_b   1.000
_cell.length_c   1.000
_cell.angle_alpha   90.00
_cell.angle_beta   90.00
_cell.angle_gamma   90.00
#
_symmetry.space_group_name_H-M   'P 1'
#
loop_
_entity.id
_entity.type
_entity.pdbx_description
1 polymer ?
#
loop_
_entity_poly.entity_id
_entity_poly.type
_entity_poly.pdbx_seq_one_letter_code
_entity_poly.pdbx_strand_id
1 'polypeptide(L)'
;MNTQLHKIINKVKASYANIERATNIKLHNPSGLDSFKNKIGKDVSLFMAISRQKAQKARSREFVTQQPKESLSTFSKAKITISNYLGGQYFLAVDEIRVTQTKISLIESKHSKNMLLPSKNDIKDGLLKMILYCNLSDVSANKKKMKSESILSLTSSKLKGTSLSGGFSEHAFTGRFTESSIQRLNQFARVINGSKITNLDYEELIRREGKNVFIFLDPPYYSATKSALYGKNGNMHKSFDHVKFAENMKHCKHQWLITYDDSNYIRELFSFANIIPWELMYGMRNVTTGANQKGKELFISNYLSEIPKKKQQTLFGK
;
A
#
# COMPACT_ATOMS: atom_id res chain seq x y z
N MET A 1 10.42 -36.53 -27.27
CA MET A 1 11.02 -35.27 -26.78
C MET A 1 12.37 -34.92 -27.44
N ASN A 2 13.26 -35.90 -27.68
CA ASN A 2 14.64 -35.65 -28.11
C ASN A 2 14.82 -34.95 -29.48
N THR A 3 13.99 -35.29 -30.47
CA THR A 3 14.09 -34.77 -31.84
C THR A 3 13.68 -33.29 -31.99
N GLN A 4 12.75 -32.81 -31.16
CA GLN A 4 12.30 -31.40 -31.21
C GLN A 4 13.35 -30.45 -30.62
N LEU A 5 14.02 -30.84 -29.53
CA LEU A 5 15.05 -30.02 -28.90
C LEU A 5 16.26 -29.81 -29.82
N HIS A 6 16.70 -30.87 -30.50
CA HIS A 6 17.78 -30.74 -31.49
C HIS A 6 17.42 -29.80 -32.65
N LYS A 7 16.17 -29.85 -33.13
CA LYS A 7 15.67 -28.92 -34.16
C LYS A 7 15.66 -27.47 -33.66
N ILE A 8 15.21 -27.23 -32.43
CA ILE A 8 15.20 -25.89 -31.82
C ILE A 8 16.63 -25.35 -31.66
N ILE A 9 17.57 -26.14 -31.14
CA ILE A 9 18.96 -25.71 -30.96
C ILE A 9 19.60 -25.36 -32.31
N ASN A 10 19.34 -26.15 -33.36
CA ASN A 10 19.82 -25.84 -34.69
C ASN A 10 19.24 -24.51 -35.23
N LYS A 11 17.94 -24.25 -34.99
CA LYS A 11 17.32 -22.95 -35.34
C LYS A 11 17.96 -21.80 -34.57
N VAL A 12 18.25 -21.96 -33.28
CA VAL A 12 18.93 -20.94 -32.47
C VAL A 12 20.32 -20.63 -33.04
N LYS A 13 21.11 -21.65 -33.40
CA LYS A 13 22.43 -21.45 -34.04
C LYS A 13 22.30 -20.67 -35.35
N ALA A 14 21.34 -21.03 -36.20
CA ALA A 14 21.09 -20.34 -37.46
C ALA A 14 20.69 -18.87 -37.23
N SER A 15 19.82 -18.60 -36.25
CA SER A 15 19.41 -17.25 -35.89
C SER A 15 20.56 -16.42 -35.35
N TYR A 16 21.42 -16.98 -34.48
CA TYR A 16 22.60 -16.29 -33.96
C TYR A 16 23.57 -15.91 -35.07
N ALA A 17 23.85 -16.83 -36.00
CA ALA A 17 24.70 -16.56 -37.16
C ALA A 17 24.09 -15.48 -38.08
N ASN A 18 22.76 -15.45 -38.22
CA ASN A 18 22.07 -14.40 -38.97
C ASN A 18 22.18 -13.04 -38.27
N ILE A 19 22.08 -12.99 -36.94
CA ILE A 19 22.27 -11.77 -36.15
C ILE A 19 23.71 -11.28 -36.27
N GLU A 20 24.72 -12.14 -36.13
CA GLU A 20 26.14 -11.77 -36.34
C GLU A 20 26.35 -11.13 -37.71
N ARG A 21 25.81 -11.75 -38.78
CA ARG A 21 25.90 -11.19 -40.15
C ARG A 21 25.18 -9.86 -40.31
N ALA A 22 23.96 -9.73 -39.77
CA ALA A 22 23.16 -8.53 -39.94
C ALA A 22 23.67 -7.34 -39.12
N THR A 23 24.30 -7.61 -37.96
CA THR A 23 24.76 -6.58 -37.02
C THR A 23 26.26 -6.31 -37.10
N ASN A 24 27.01 -7.17 -37.78
CA ASN A 24 28.48 -7.18 -37.82
C ASN A 24 29.15 -7.27 -36.42
N ILE A 25 28.41 -7.79 -35.42
CA ILE A 25 28.90 -8.02 -34.06
C ILE A 25 29.17 -9.50 -33.90
N LYS A 26 30.39 -9.86 -33.48
CA LYS A 26 30.78 -11.25 -33.19
C LYS A 26 30.16 -11.72 -31.88
N LEU A 27 29.38 -12.78 -31.93
CA LEU A 27 28.73 -13.43 -30.79
C LEU A 27 29.61 -14.57 -30.24
N HIS A 28 29.20 -15.14 -29.11
CA HIS A 28 29.93 -16.21 -28.42
C HIS A 28 30.01 -17.51 -29.24
N ASN A 29 31.11 -18.25 -29.06
CA ASN A 29 31.41 -19.49 -29.78
C ASN A 29 30.27 -20.53 -29.61
N PRO A 30 29.74 -21.09 -30.72
CA PRO A 30 28.67 -22.09 -30.70
C PRO A 30 29.05 -23.43 -30.05
N SER A 31 30.33 -23.69 -29.79
CA SER A 31 30.81 -24.91 -29.13
C SER A 31 30.13 -25.18 -27.77
N GLY A 32 29.77 -24.13 -27.04
CA GLY A 32 28.99 -24.23 -25.81
C GLY A 32 27.58 -24.79 -26.03
N LEU A 33 26.92 -24.41 -27.13
CA LEU A 33 25.62 -24.93 -27.53
C LEU A 33 25.71 -26.39 -28.00
N ASP A 34 26.79 -26.77 -28.67
CA ASP A 34 27.01 -28.16 -29.07
C ASP A 34 27.31 -29.07 -27.87
N SER A 35 28.11 -28.59 -26.91
CA SER A 35 28.31 -29.28 -25.62
C SER A 35 26.98 -29.43 -24.85
N PHE A 36 26.15 -28.39 -24.85
CA PHE A 36 24.82 -28.42 -24.24
C PHE A 36 23.87 -29.40 -24.96
N LYS A 37 23.85 -29.38 -26.30
CA LYS A 37 23.08 -30.30 -27.16
C LYS A 37 23.45 -31.75 -26.87
N ASN A 38 24.75 -32.05 -26.77
CA ASN A 38 25.25 -33.41 -26.53
C ASN A 38 25.02 -33.87 -25.08
N LYS A 39 25.03 -32.95 -24.10
CA LYS A 39 24.74 -33.27 -22.69
C LYS A 39 23.25 -33.51 -22.43
N ILE A 40 22.38 -32.80 -23.14
CA ILE A 40 20.93 -32.82 -22.87
C ILE A 40 20.19 -33.77 -23.79
N GLY A 41 20.71 -34.03 -24.99
CA GLY A 41 20.13 -34.99 -25.92
C GLY A 41 20.32 -36.47 -25.55
N LYS A 42 21.04 -36.78 -24.47
CA LYS A 42 21.30 -38.17 -24.05
C LYS A 42 20.21 -38.74 -23.13
N ASP A 43 19.72 -37.94 -22.18
CA ASP A 43 18.73 -38.37 -21.19
C ASP A 43 18.03 -37.17 -20.55
N VAL A 44 16.70 -37.22 -20.50
CA VAL A 44 15.85 -36.20 -19.85
C VAL A 44 16.16 -36.12 -18.35
N SER A 45 16.50 -37.25 -17.72
CA SER A 45 16.85 -37.31 -16.29
C SER A 45 18.15 -36.54 -16.00
N LEU A 46 19.14 -36.65 -16.89
CA LEU A 46 20.40 -35.92 -16.78
C LEU A 46 20.21 -34.40 -16.97
N PHE A 47 19.34 -33.99 -17.90
CA PHE A 47 18.96 -32.58 -18.05
C PHE A 47 18.30 -32.03 -16.78
N MET A 48 17.35 -32.78 -16.21
CA MET A 48 16.68 -32.40 -14.98
C MET A 48 17.68 -32.26 -13.82
N ALA A 49 18.63 -33.20 -13.68
CA ALA A 49 19.67 -33.16 -12.66
C ALA A 49 20.57 -31.92 -12.80
N ILE A 50 21.06 -31.62 -14.01
CA ILE A 50 21.92 -30.47 -14.28
C ILE A 50 21.17 -29.15 -14.04
N SER A 51 19.91 -29.06 -14.50
CA SER A 51 19.07 -27.87 -14.32
C SER A 51 18.82 -27.59 -12.83
N ARG A 52 18.45 -28.64 -12.07
CA ARG A 52 18.25 -28.56 -10.61
C ARG A 52 19.52 -28.12 -9.89
N GLN A 53 20.68 -28.69 -10.23
CA GLN A 53 21.96 -28.31 -9.61
C GLN A 53 22.32 -26.85 -9.89
N LYS A 54 22.09 -26.35 -11.11
CA LYS A 54 22.31 -24.94 -11.46
C LYS A 54 21.38 -24.00 -10.70
N ALA A 55 20.10 -24.33 -10.61
CA ALA A 55 19.11 -23.55 -9.84
C ALA A 55 19.46 -23.51 -8.34
N GLN A 56 19.85 -24.65 -7.75
CA GLN A 56 20.29 -24.70 -6.36
C GLN A 56 21.54 -23.84 -6.12
N LYS A 57 22.53 -23.88 -7.03
CA LYS A 57 23.73 -23.03 -6.98
C LYS A 57 23.38 -21.54 -7.11
N ALA A 58 22.44 -21.17 -7.96
CA ALA A 58 21.98 -19.79 -8.10
C ALA A 58 21.33 -19.26 -6.81
N ARG A 59 20.42 -20.03 -6.22
CA ARG A 59 19.79 -19.71 -4.93
C ARG A 59 20.81 -19.56 -3.79
N SER A 60 21.82 -20.43 -3.74
CA SER A 60 22.88 -20.33 -2.73
C SER A 60 23.69 -19.04 -2.85
N ARG A 61 23.90 -18.51 -4.07
CA ARG A 61 24.57 -17.22 -4.28
C ARG A 61 23.71 -16.04 -3.85
N GLU A 62 22.41 -16.07 -4.15
CA GLU A 62 21.45 -15.03 -3.75
C GLU A 62 21.27 -14.92 -2.23
N PHE A 63 21.34 -16.04 -1.51
CA PHE A 63 21.26 -16.05 -0.05
C PHE A 63 22.46 -15.36 0.61
N VAL A 64 23.66 -15.55 0.05
CA VAL A 64 24.91 -15.00 0.59
C VAL A 64 25.08 -13.52 0.24
N THR A 65 24.45 -13.05 -0.84
CA THR A 65 24.47 -11.64 -1.20
C THR A 65 23.49 -10.85 -0.32
N GLN A 66 24.01 -10.19 0.71
CA GLN A 66 23.32 -9.04 1.30
C GLN A 66 23.16 -7.99 0.20
N GLN A 67 21.92 -7.75 -0.22
CA GLN A 67 21.60 -6.65 -1.11
C GLN A 67 21.49 -5.39 -0.25
N PRO A 68 22.45 -4.44 -0.27
CA PRO A 68 22.44 -3.23 0.56
C PRO A 68 21.29 -2.25 0.21
N LYS A 69 20.34 -2.68 -0.63
CA LYS A 69 19.18 -1.94 -1.08
C LYS A 69 17.87 -2.50 -0.51
N GLU A 70 17.87 -3.62 0.21
CA GLU A 70 16.67 -4.21 0.82
C GLU A 70 16.61 -3.85 2.31
N SER A 71 15.58 -3.10 2.72
CA SER A 71 15.27 -2.90 4.15
C SER A 71 14.35 -4.03 4.59
N LEU A 72 14.92 -5.05 5.21
CA LEU A 72 14.20 -6.23 5.69
C LEU A 72 13.86 -6.06 7.17
N SER A 73 12.64 -6.45 7.58
CA SER A 73 12.21 -6.37 8.99
C SER A 73 12.69 -7.58 9.81
N THR A 74 12.98 -8.69 9.14
CA THR A 74 13.56 -9.91 9.72
C THR A 74 14.76 -10.37 8.90
N PHE A 75 15.85 -10.77 9.54
CA PHE A 75 17.12 -11.15 8.91
C PHE A 75 17.10 -12.42 8.04
N SER A 76 15.95 -13.06 7.80
CA SER A 76 15.89 -14.39 7.18
C SER A 76 15.29 -14.40 5.78
N LYS A 77 16.16 -14.27 4.76
CA LYS A 77 15.84 -14.74 3.39
C LYS A 77 15.51 -16.23 3.45
N ALA A 78 14.31 -16.59 2.99
CA ALA A 78 13.84 -17.96 3.09
C ALA A 78 13.98 -18.70 1.76
N LYS A 79 14.34 -19.99 1.86
CA LYS A 79 14.49 -20.87 0.71
C LYS A 79 13.17 -21.59 0.47
N ILE A 80 12.55 -21.33 -0.68
CA ILE A 80 11.39 -22.09 -1.12
C ILE A 80 11.80 -23.10 -2.20
N THR A 81 11.11 -24.23 -2.21
CA THR A 81 11.24 -25.24 -3.26
C THR A 81 9.84 -25.48 -3.80
N ILE A 82 9.63 -25.17 -5.08
CA ILE A 82 8.36 -25.39 -5.77
C ILE A 82 8.53 -26.63 -6.62
N SER A 83 7.61 -27.59 -6.46
CA SER A 83 7.52 -28.75 -7.33
C SER A 83 6.31 -28.57 -8.24
N ASN A 84 6.44 -28.94 -9.52
CA ASN A 84 5.29 -29.02 -10.42
C ASN A 84 4.87 -30.48 -10.66
N TYR A 85 3.72 -30.67 -11.28
CA TYR A 85 3.15 -32.00 -11.56
C TYR A 85 3.98 -32.83 -12.56
N LEU A 86 4.89 -32.21 -13.31
CA LEU A 86 5.81 -32.88 -14.23
C LEU A 86 7.11 -33.34 -13.54
N GLY A 87 7.20 -33.22 -12.22
CA GLY A 87 8.41 -33.56 -11.44
C GLY A 87 9.52 -32.51 -11.53
N GLY A 88 9.26 -31.34 -12.11
CA GLY A 88 10.16 -30.19 -12.08
C GLY A 88 10.30 -29.64 -10.66
N GLN A 89 11.52 -29.28 -10.26
CA GLN A 89 11.81 -28.64 -8.97
C GLN A 89 12.49 -27.29 -9.21
N TYR A 90 11.94 -26.25 -8.63
CA TYR A 90 12.39 -24.87 -8.75
C TYR A 90 12.79 -24.35 -7.38
N PHE A 91 14.02 -23.85 -7.28
CA PHE A 91 14.58 -23.35 -6.03
C PHE A 91 14.60 -21.83 -6.10
N LEU A 92 13.71 -21.18 -5.34
CA LEU A 92 13.63 -19.72 -5.28
C LEU A 92 13.98 -19.22 -3.88
N ALA A 93 14.31 -17.94 -3.81
CA ALA A 93 14.43 -17.19 -2.56
C ALA A 93 13.23 -16.25 -2.42
N VAL A 94 12.72 -16.15 -1.20
CA VAL A 94 11.74 -15.15 -0.77
C VAL A 94 12.43 -14.25 0.23
N ASP A 95 12.20 -12.95 0.12
CA ASP A 95 12.91 -11.95 0.92
C ASP A 95 12.57 -12.08 2.41
N GLU A 96 11.28 -12.23 2.72
CA GLU A 96 10.80 -12.43 4.08
C GLU A 96 9.68 -13.48 4.12
N ILE A 97 9.62 -14.27 5.19
CA ILE A 97 8.51 -15.18 5.46
C ILE A 97 7.97 -14.90 6.85
N ARG A 98 6.65 -14.88 6.98
CA ARG A 98 5.96 -14.91 8.27
C ARG A 98 5.19 -16.22 8.39
N VAL A 99 5.44 -16.95 9.47
CA VAL A 99 4.77 -18.21 9.77
C VAL A 99 3.92 -18.05 11.00
N THR A 100 2.63 -18.37 10.88
CA THR A 100 1.68 -18.48 12.01
C THR A 100 1.34 -19.95 12.23
N GLN A 101 0.45 -20.30 13.16
CA GLN A 101 0.09 -21.71 13.38
C GLN A 101 -0.63 -22.38 12.19
N THR A 102 -1.29 -21.59 11.34
CA THR A 102 -2.19 -22.07 10.26
C THR A 102 -1.84 -21.53 8.87
N LYS A 103 -1.03 -20.47 8.80
CA LYS A 103 -0.76 -19.72 7.56
C LYS A 103 0.71 -19.36 7.41
N ILE A 104 1.21 -19.40 6.18
CA ILE A 104 2.51 -18.88 5.77
C ILE A 104 2.34 -17.70 4.81
N SER A 105 2.98 -16.58 5.10
CA SER A 105 2.99 -15.39 4.24
C SER A 105 4.35 -15.30 3.56
N LEU A 106 4.37 -15.36 2.23
CA LEU A 106 5.55 -15.19 1.40
C LEU A 106 5.66 -13.72 0.98
N ILE A 107 6.68 -13.02 1.49
CA ILE A 107 6.82 -11.57 1.31
C ILE A 107 8.00 -11.29 0.39
N GLU A 108 7.70 -10.74 -0.79
CA GLU A 108 8.69 -10.19 -1.71
C GLU A 108 8.76 -8.68 -1.53
N SER A 109 9.95 -8.13 -1.36
CA SER A 109 10.16 -6.72 -1.04
C SER A 109 10.91 -6.00 -2.15
N LYS A 110 10.34 -4.90 -2.66
CA LYS A 110 11.03 -3.98 -3.57
C LYS A 110 11.22 -2.64 -2.88
N HIS A 111 12.43 -2.08 -2.98
CA HIS A 111 12.80 -0.88 -2.26
C HIS A 111 13.30 0.25 -3.18
N SER A 112 13.02 1.48 -2.80
CA SER A 112 13.58 2.68 -3.44
C SER A 112 14.20 3.64 -2.42
N LYS A 113 15.48 3.96 -2.58
CA LYS A 113 16.15 4.96 -1.71
C LYS A 113 15.78 6.39 -2.10
N ASN A 114 15.64 6.65 -3.40
CA ASN A 114 15.60 8.00 -3.95
C ASN A 114 14.20 8.42 -4.44
N MET A 115 13.34 7.48 -4.82
CA MET A 115 12.01 7.75 -5.36
C MET A 115 10.92 7.29 -4.40
N LEU A 116 9.70 7.84 -4.53
CA LEU A 116 8.56 7.48 -3.69
C LEU A 116 8.19 6.00 -3.77
N LEU A 117 8.38 5.38 -4.94
CA LEU A 117 8.14 3.96 -5.18
C LEU A 117 9.37 3.30 -5.84
N PRO A 118 9.50 1.97 -5.76
CA PRO A 118 10.44 1.19 -6.56
C PRO A 118 10.24 1.41 -8.07
N SER A 119 11.26 1.07 -8.87
CA SER A 119 11.16 1.28 -10.32
C SER A 119 10.06 0.41 -10.93
N LYS A 120 9.53 0.83 -12.10
CA LYS A 120 8.52 0.04 -12.82
C LYS A 120 9.00 -1.40 -13.11
N ASN A 121 10.29 -1.57 -13.38
CA ASN A 121 10.88 -2.89 -13.62
C ASN A 121 10.93 -3.73 -12.34
N ASP A 122 11.30 -3.14 -11.20
CA ASP A 122 11.30 -3.85 -9.90
C ASP A 122 9.88 -4.28 -9.52
N ILE A 123 8.88 -3.42 -9.72
CA ILE A 123 7.47 -3.74 -9.44
C ILE A 123 7.00 -4.88 -10.35
N LYS A 124 7.32 -4.83 -11.65
CA LYS A 124 6.99 -5.91 -12.60
C LYS A 124 7.62 -7.24 -12.19
N ASP A 125 8.88 -7.24 -11.77
CA ASP A 125 9.56 -8.43 -11.26
C ASP A 125 8.87 -8.99 -10.02
N GLY A 126 8.54 -8.12 -9.05
CA GLY A 126 7.77 -8.51 -7.87
C GLY A 126 6.41 -9.12 -8.22
N LEU A 127 5.67 -8.52 -9.15
CA LEU A 127 4.38 -9.02 -9.62
C LEU A 127 4.49 -10.39 -10.32
N LEU A 128 5.55 -10.64 -11.08
CA LEU A 128 5.79 -11.96 -11.69
C LEU A 128 5.93 -13.04 -10.62
N LYS A 129 6.67 -12.76 -9.54
CA LYS A 129 6.78 -13.68 -8.41
C LYS A 129 5.45 -13.84 -7.67
N MET A 130 4.63 -12.79 -7.56
CA MET A 130 3.28 -12.89 -6.97
C MET A 130 2.37 -13.82 -7.76
N ILE A 131 2.40 -13.75 -9.10
CA ILE A 131 1.65 -14.69 -9.94
C ILE A 131 2.04 -16.13 -9.60
N LEU A 132 3.33 -16.41 -9.43
CA LEU A 132 3.81 -17.74 -9.05
C LEU A 132 3.35 -18.15 -7.64
N TYR A 133 3.52 -17.28 -6.65
CA TYR A 133 3.27 -17.61 -5.24
C TYR A 133 1.77 -17.73 -4.91
N CYS A 134 0.91 -16.94 -5.57
CA CYS A 134 -0.54 -17.05 -5.41
C CYS A 134 -1.13 -18.35 -5.97
N ASN A 135 -0.41 -19.03 -6.87
CA ASN A 135 -0.86 -20.27 -7.50
C ASN A 135 -0.28 -21.53 -6.82
N LEU A 136 0.32 -21.41 -5.63
CA LEU A 136 0.79 -22.56 -4.88
C LEU A 136 -0.39 -23.29 -4.22
N SER A 137 -0.62 -24.55 -4.59
CA SER A 137 -1.74 -25.37 -4.08
C SER A 137 -1.42 -26.11 -2.78
N ASP A 138 -0.22 -26.69 -2.70
CA ASP A 138 0.18 -27.58 -1.60
C ASP A 138 1.40 -27.03 -0.88
N VAL A 139 1.15 -26.05 -0.01
CA VAL A 139 2.21 -25.42 0.77
C VAL A 139 2.36 -26.08 2.13
N SER A 140 3.60 -26.42 2.46
CA SER A 140 3.96 -26.97 3.76
C SER A 140 5.21 -26.31 4.33
N ALA A 141 5.21 -26.04 5.64
CA ALA A 141 6.38 -25.62 6.38
C ALA A 141 6.57 -26.57 7.57
N ASN A 142 7.80 -27.01 7.84
CA ASN A 142 8.12 -27.98 8.89
C ASN A 142 7.24 -29.24 8.84
N LYS A 143 6.97 -29.75 7.63
CA LYS A 143 6.10 -30.92 7.34
C LYS A 143 4.62 -30.74 7.73
N LYS A 144 4.19 -29.54 8.11
CA LYS A 144 2.78 -29.22 8.36
C LYS A 144 2.18 -28.53 7.14
N LYS A 145 1.01 -28.98 6.66
CA LYS A 145 0.26 -28.30 5.59
C LYS A 145 -0.31 -26.99 6.12
N MET A 146 -0.18 -25.92 5.35
CA MET A 146 -0.59 -24.57 5.76
C MET A 146 -1.24 -23.84 4.60
N LYS A 147 -2.12 -22.89 4.92
CA LYS A 147 -2.59 -21.92 3.92
C LYS A 147 -1.43 -20.99 3.56
N SER A 148 -1.26 -20.65 2.30
CA SER A 148 -0.28 -19.65 1.88
C SER A 148 -0.95 -18.38 1.40
N GLU A 149 -0.31 -17.24 1.68
CA GLU A 149 -0.60 -15.97 1.02
C GLU A 149 0.69 -15.35 0.51
N SER A 150 0.56 -14.51 -0.51
CA SER A 150 1.68 -13.82 -1.14
C SER A 150 1.52 -12.33 -0.94
N ILE A 151 2.60 -11.65 -0.55
CA ILE A 151 2.59 -10.23 -0.23
C ILE A 151 3.71 -9.57 -1.03
N LEU A 152 3.35 -8.53 -1.78
CA LEU A 152 4.32 -7.62 -2.38
C LEU A 152 4.49 -6.41 -1.47
N SER A 153 5.65 -6.28 -0.86
CA SER A 153 6.02 -5.14 -0.02
C SER A 153 6.78 -4.12 -0.85
N LEU A 154 6.21 -2.92 -1.02
CA LEU A 154 6.87 -1.81 -1.70
C LEU A 154 7.33 -0.80 -0.64
N THR A 155 8.64 -0.65 -0.50
CA THR A 155 9.23 0.25 0.50
C THR A 155 10.02 1.37 -0.15
N SER A 156 10.15 2.48 0.56
CA SER A 156 10.98 3.59 0.11
C SER A 156 11.40 4.45 1.30
N SER A 157 12.64 4.95 1.26
CA SER A 157 13.12 5.93 2.25
C SER A 157 12.39 7.28 2.15
N LYS A 158 11.58 7.49 1.10
CA LYS A 158 10.74 8.68 0.90
C LYS A 158 9.27 8.44 1.27
N LEU A 159 8.85 7.18 1.52
CA LEU A 159 7.52 6.87 2.04
C LEU A 159 7.46 7.27 3.51
N LYS A 160 6.96 8.47 3.77
CA LYS A 160 6.60 8.92 5.12
C LYS A 160 5.15 8.48 5.35
N GLY A 161 4.91 7.69 6.41
CA GLY A 161 3.60 7.13 6.78
C GLY A 161 2.58 8.15 7.29
N THR A 162 2.58 9.33 6.69
CA THR A 162 1.77 10.48 7.05
C THR A 162 1.18 11.05 5.76
N SER A 163 0.02 11.71 5.87
CA SER A 163 -0.43 12.69 4.88
C SER A 163 0.78 13.51 4.40
N LEU A 164 0.81 13.95 3.14
CA LEU A 164 1.95 14.61 2.46
C LEU A 164 2.54 15.85 3.20
N SER A 165 2.02 16.20 4.37
CA SER A 165 2.33 17.31 5.26
C SER A 165 2.79 16.89 6.67
N GLY A 166 2.72 15.61 7.07
CA GLY A 166 3.10 15.14 8.42
C GLY A 166 4.52 14.57 8.52
N GLY A 167 5.15 14.70 9.69
CA GLY A 167 6.47 14.11 9.99
C GLY A 167 6.42 12.60 10.28
N PHE A 168 7.47 11.86 9.89
CA PHE A 168 7.62 10.43 10.22
C PHE A 168 7.91 10.25 11.72
N SER A 169 7.20 9.36 12.39
CA SER A 169 7.50 8.91 13.75
C SER A 169 7.66 7.39 13.76
N GLU A 170 8.84 6.92 14.14
CA GLU A 170 9.19 5.50 14.20
C GLU A 170 8.28 4.73 15.16
N HIS A 171 7.98 5.29 16.33
CA HIS A 171 7.02 4.73 17.29
C HIS A 171 5.59 4.63 16.73
N ALA A 172 5.16 5.60 15.93
CA ALA A 172 3.84 5.54 15.28
C ALA A 172 3.79 4.46 14.20
N PHE A 173 4.89 4.23 13.49
CA PHE A 173 4.99 3.19 12.46
C PHE A 173 4.97 1.77 13.07
N THR A 174 5.72 1.53 14.14
CA THR A 174 5.81 0.21 14.78
C THR A 174 4.64 -0.10 15.70
N GLY A 175 4.04 0.90 16.35
CA GLY A 175 3.05 0.69 17.42
C GLY A 175 1.57 0.84 17.04
N ARG A 176 1.23 1.41 15.87
CA ARG A 176 -0.18 1.68 15.51
C ARG A 176 -0.88 0.55 14.76
N PHE A 177 -0.13 -0.40 14.20
CA PHE A 177 -0.71 -1.55 13.50
C PHE A 177 -0.97 -2.71 14.46
N THR A 178 -2.01 -2.57 15.28
CA THR A 178 -2.41 -3.56 16.29
C THR A 178 -3.54 -4.45 15.80
N GLU A 179 -3.69 -5.63 16.40
CA GLU A 179 -4.85 -6.52 16.17
C GLU A 179 -6.18 -5.79 16.39
N SER A 180 -6.27 -4.95 17.42
CA SER A 180 -7.46 -4.13 17.67
C SER A 180 -7.76 -3.15 16.52
N SER A 181 -6.73 -2.64 15.84
CA SER A 181 -6.90 -1.79 14.66
C SER A 181 -7.41 -2.57 13.46
N ILE A 182 -6.95 -3.80 13.28
CA ILE A 182 -7.45 -4.73 12.25
C ILE A 182 -8.93 -5.07 12.51
N GLN A 183 -9.30 -5.36 13.75
CA GLN A 183 -10.69 -5.67 14.10
C GLN A 183 -11.63 -4.47 13.87
N ARG A 184 -11.18 -3.24 14.15
CA ARG A 184 -11.95 -2.02 13.82
C ARG A 184 -12.18 -1.87 12.30
N LEU A 185 -11.23 -2.28 11.46
CA LEU A 185 -11.41 -2.26 10.00
C LEU A 185 -12.53 -3.20 9.54
N ASN A 186 -12.67 -4.38 10.15
CA ASN A 186 -13.76 -5.31 9.83
C ASN A 186 -15.14 -4.72 10.12
N GLN A 187 -15.26 -3.96 11.22
CA GLN A 187 -16.50 -3.27 11.56
C GLN A 187 -16.75 -2.08 10.62
N PHE A 188 -15.71 -1.29 10.34
CA PHE A 188 -15.76 -0.16 9.42
C PHE A 188 -16.18 -0.59 8.00
N ALA A 189 -15.70 -1.74 7.52
CA ALA A 189 -16.05 -2.30 6.22
C ALA A 189 -17.57 -2.48 6.03
N ARG A 190 -18.31 -2.76 7.11
CA ARG A 190 -19.78 -2.89 7.06
C ARG A 190 -20.48 -1.55 6.83
N VAL A 191 -19.93 -0.47 7.39
CA VAL A 191 -20.50 0.89 7.32
C VAL A 191 -20.17 1.57 6.00
N ILE A 192 -18.96 1.35 5.48
CA ILE A 192 -18.48 1.98 4.25
C ILE A 192 -18.95 1.25 2.98
N ASN A 193 -19.50 0.04 3.12
CA ASN A 193 -20.00 -0.73 1.97
C ASN A 193 -21.12 0.03 1.25
N GLY A 194 -21.05 0.09 -0.08
CA GLY A 194 -21.98 0.87 -0.90
C GLY A 194 -21.69 2.38 -0.94
N SER A 195 -20.65 2.86 -0.28
CA SER A 195 -20.21 4.26 -0.41
C SER A 195 -19.41 4.47 -1.71
N LYS A 196 -19.50 5.68 -2.25
CA LYS A 196 -18.67 6.13 -3.38
C LYS A 196 -17.62 7.10 -2.84
N ILE A 197 -16.35 6.71 -2.95
CA ILE A 197 -15.21 7.56 -2.58
C ILE A 197 -14.81 8.37 -3.80
N THR A 198 -14.73 9.69 -3.66
CA THR A 198 -14.36 10.63 -4.73
C THR A 198 -13.20 11.51 -4.29
N ASN A 199 -12.36 11.92 -5.25
CA ASN A 199 -11.34 12.95 -5.07
C ASN A 199 -11.72 14.15 -5.95
N LEU A 200 -12.63 14.98 -5.46
CA LEU A 200 -13.22 16.11 -6.16
C LEU A 200 -13.21 17.33 -5.24
N ASP A 201 -13.37 18.51 -5.82
CA ASP A 201 -13.63 19.73 -5.05
C ASP A 201 -14.98 19.62 -4.33
N TYR A 202 -15.09 20.18 -3.12
CA TYR A 202 -16.33 20.14 -2.34
C TYR A 202 -17.48 20.88 -3.05
N GLU A 203 -17.18 21.85 -3.91
CA GLU A 203 -18.17 22.58 -4.71
C GLU A 203 -19.01 21.65 -5.58
N GLU A 204 -18.40 20.56 -6.06
CA GLU A 204 -19.09 19.55 -6.85
C GLU A 204 -20.11 18.76 -6.02
N LEU A 205 -19.88 18.59 -4.71
CA LEU A 205 -20.82 17.91 -3.82
C LEU A 205 -22.02 18.80 -3.50
N ILE A 206 -21.78 20.07 -3.17
CA ILE A 206 -22.84 20.99 -2.74
C ILE A 206 -23.75 21.44 -3.90
N ARG A 207 -23.26 21.45 -5.14
CA ARG A 207 -24.04 21.83 -6.33
C ARG A 207 -24.93 20.70 -6.87
N ARG A 208 -24.65 19.45 -6.52
CA ARG A 208 -25.43 18.31 -7.02
C ARG A 208 -26.83 18.34 -6.44
N GLU A 209 -27.82 18.13 -7.30
CA GLU A 209 -29.19 17.93 -6.85
C GLU A 209 -29.35 16.58 -6.13
N GLY A 210 -30.29 16.54 -5.18
CA GLY A 210 -30.60 15.34 -4.43
C GLY A 210 -31.74 15.60 -3.45
N LYS A 211 -32.50 14.55 -3.13
CA LYS A 211 -33.55 14.59 -2.10
C LYS A 211 -33.00 14.03 -0.80
N ASN A 212 -33.32 14.67 0.32
CA ASN A 212 -32.91 14.24 1.67
C ASN A 212 -31.39 14.06 1.81
N VAL A 213 -30.62 14.99 1.27
CA VAL A 213 -29.15 14.99 1.37
C VAL A 213 -28.74 15.71 2.64
N PHE A 214 -27.89 15.05 3.42
CA PHE A 214 -27.16 15.64 4.53
C PHE A 214 -25.67 15.70 4.19
N ILE A 215 -25.04 16.86 4.42
CA ILE A 215 -23.63 17.09 4.15
C ILE A 215 -22.92 17.40 5.46
N PHE A 216 -21.95 16.55 5.83
CA PHE A 216 -21.03 16.82 6.90
C PHE A 216 -19.71 17.35 6.32
N LEU A 217 -19.24 18.50 6.81
CA LEU A 217 -18.02 19.14 6.32
C LEU A 217 -17.03 19.39 7.46
N ASP A 218 -15.78 19.01 7.22
CA ASP A 218 -14.64 19.24 8.12
C ASP A 218 -13.51 19.90 7.30
N PRO A 219 -13.66 21.20 6.95
CA PRO A 219 -12.71 21.91 6.10
C PRO A 219 -11.37 22.17 6.83
N PRO A 220 -10.31 22.60 6.11
CA PRO A 220 -9.10 23.10 6.74
C PRO A 220 -9.40 24.21 7.77
N TYR A 221 -9.00 24.05 9.03
CA TYR A 221 -9.25 25.04 10.08
C TYR A 221 -8.44 26.31 9.84
N TYR A 222 -9.03 27.47 10.09
CA TYR A 222 -8.37 28.77 9.92
C TYR A 222 -7.19 28.93 10.88
N SER A 223 -7.35 28.51 12.14
CA SER A 223 -6.27 28.58 13.14
C SER A 223 -5.07 27.67 12.82
N ALA A 224 -5.24 26.63 12.00
CA ALA A 224 -4.23 25.64 11.67
C ALA A 224 -3.38 25.98 10.42
N THR A 225 -3.49 27.21 9.86
CA THR A 225 -2.70 27.62 8.69
C THR A 225 -1.19 27.53 8.94
N LYS A 226 -0.76 27.68 10.21
CA LYS A 226 0.65 27.55 10.61
C LYS A 226 1.16 26.11 10.58
N SER A 227 0.32 25.12 10.89
CA SER A 227 0.69 23.69 10.89
C SER A 227 0.52 23.04 9.50
N ALA A 228 -0.24 23.67 8.60
CA ALA A 228 -0.29 23.37 7.17
C ALA A 228 -0.52 21.86 6.88
N LEU A 229 -1.59 21.33 7.47
CA LEU A 229 -1.83 19.88 7.61
C LEU A 229 -2.37 19.17 6.35
N TYR A 230 -2.81 19.91 5.35
CA TYR A 230 -3.47 19.37 4.15
C TYR A 230 -2.73 19.73 2.87
N GLY A 231 -2.57 18.74 1.98
CA GLY A 231 -1.87 18.87 0.71
C GLY A 231 -0.36 18.62 0.80
N LYS A 232 0.35 18.75 -0.32
CA LYS A 232 1.82 18.58 -0.38
C LYS A 232 2.49 19.82 0.21
N ASN A 233 3.22 19.66 1.31
CA ASN A 233 3.80 20.77 2.08
C ASN A 233 2.75 21.80 2.56
N GLY A 234 1.50 21.37 2.78
CA GLY A 234 0.44 22.20 3.33
C GLY A 234 -0.20 23.19 2.35
N ASN A 235 0.02 23.03 1.05
CA ASN A 235 -0.48 23.94 0.02
C ASN A 235 -2.01 24.07 0.02
N MET A 236 -2.74 22.96 0.12
CA MET A 236 -4.21 22.96 0.10
C MET A 236 -4.80 23.63 1.34
N HIS A 237 -4.09 23.58 2.46
CA HIS A 237 -4.49 24.28 3.68
C HIS A 237 -4.29 25.80 3.53
N LYS A 238 -3.17 26.23 2.94
CA LYS A 238 -2.84 27.66 2.77
C LYS A 238 -3.63 28.34 1.67
N SER A 239 -4.10 27.59 0.68
CA SER A 239 -4.88 28.10 -0.45
C SER A 239 -6.39 27.95 -0.27
N PHE A 240 -6.87 27.50 0.89
CA PHE A 240 -8.30 27.32 1.12
C PHE A 240 -8.97 28.68 1.34
N ASP A 241 -9.96 29.00 0.53
CA ASP A 241 -10.69 30.27 0.60
C ASP A 241 -11.91 30.12 1.50
N HIS A 242 -11.75 30.56 2.75
CA HIS A 242 -12.80 30.50 3.77
C HIS A 242 -14.01 31.39 3.45
N VAL A 243 -13.78 32.52 2.78
CA VAL A 243 -14.85 33.46 2.40
C VAL A 243 -15.71 32.82 1.32
N LYS A 244 -15.06 32.29 0.27
CA LYS A 244 -15.75 31.55 -0.79
C LYS A 244 -16.48 30.33 -0.25
N PHE A 245 -15.88 29.61 0.70
CA PHE A 245 -16.52 28.48 1.35
C PHE A 245 -17.80 28.89 2.09
N ALA A 246 -17.76 29.94 2.92
CA ALA A 246 -18.94 30.45 3.62
C ALA A 246 -20.04 30.89 2.65
N GLU A 247 -19.68 31.60 1.57
CA GLU A 247 -20.63 32.04 0.56
C GLU A 247 -21.27 30.85 -0.19
N ASN A 248 -20.47 29.84 -0.55
CA ASN A 248 -20.96 28.60 -1.14
C ASN A 248 -21.97 27.88 -0.22
N MET A 249 -21.70 27.84 1.09
CA MET A 249 -22.59 27.19 2.06
C MET A 249 -23.88 27.97 2.30
N LYS A 250 -23.85 29.31 2.17
CA LYS A 250 -25.04 30.18 2.25
C LYS A 250 -26.07 29.86 1.16
N HIS A 251 -25.61 29.47 -0.03
CA HIS A 251 -26.48 29.11 -1.16
C HIS A 251 -26.79 27.60 -1.26
N CYS A 252 -26.21 26.78 -0.39
CA CYS A 252 -26.41 25.33 -0.38
C CYS A 252 -27.83 24.99 0.11
N LYS A 253 -28.60 24.30 -0.74
CA LYS A 253 -30.00 23.91 -0.45
C LYS A 253 -30.13 22.68 0.46
N HIS A 254 -29.05 21.90 0.59
CA HIS A 254 -29.04 20.68 1.40
C HIS A 254 -28.90 20.99 2.89
N GLN A 255 -29.27 20.05 3.75
CA GLN A 255 -28.96 20.16 5.18
C GLN A 255 -27.45 19.94 5.37
N TRP A 256 -26.81 20.80 6.14
CA TRP A 256 -25.38 20.67 6.39
C TRP A 256 -24.97 20.97 7.83
N LEU A 257 -23.87 20.35 8.23
CA LEU A 257 -23.19 20.52 9.51
C LEU A 257 -21.69 20.66 9.25
N ILE A 258 -21.10 21.73 9.78
CA ILE A 258 -19.68 22.04 9.66
C ILE A 258 -19.04 21.98 11.05
N THR A 259 -17.88 21.35 11.16
CA THR A 259 -16.96 21.46 12.31
C THR A 259 -15.87 22.47 12.00
N TYR A 260 -15.60 23.39 12.94
CA TYR A 260 -14.65 24.49 12.71
C TYR A 260 -13.98 24.98 14.00
N ASP A 261 -12.85 25.70 13.89
CA ASP A 261 -12.27 26.44 15.01
C ASP A 261 -13.16 27.61 15.49
N ASP A 262 -13.24 27.78 16.81
CA ASP A 262 -13.96 28.91 17.41
C ASP A 262 -13.10 30.18 17.40
N SER A 263 -13.34 31.03 16.40
CA SER A 263 -12.77 32.37 16.30
C SER A 263 -13.80 33.39 15.84
N ASN A 264 -13.60 34.67 16.20
CA ASN A 264 -14.50 35.76 15.79
C ASN A 264 -14.63 35.84 14.27
N TYR A 265 -13.52 35.65 13.54
CA TYR A 265 -13.51 35.63 12.08
C TYR A 265 -14.47 34.59 11.49
N ILE A 266 -14.44 33.36 12.01
CA ILE A 266 -15.32 32.28 11.56
C ILE A 266 -16.77 32.54 11.96
N ARG A 267 -17.01 33.06 13.17
CA ARG A 267 -18.35 33.45 13.61
C ARG A 267 -18.97 34.51 12.72
N GLU A 268 -18.17 35.50 12.30
CA GLU A 268 -18.61 36.56 11.38
C GLU A 268 -18.93 35.99 9.99
N LEU A 269 -18.05 35.16 9.42
CA LEU A 269 -18.26 34.53 8.10
C LEU A 269 -19.54 33.70 8.05
N PHE A 270 -19.87 32.98 9.13
CA PHE A 270 -21.02 32.09 9.20
C PHE A 270 -22.20 32.69 9.97
N SER A 271 -22.24 34.01 10.17
CA SER A 271 -23.30 34.72 10.91
C SER A 271 -24.72 34.50 10.36
N PHE A 272 -24.85 33.99 9.14
CA PHE A 272 -26.12 33.62 8.51
C PHE A 272 -26.67 32.25 8.95
N ALA A 273 -25.92 31.48 9.73
CA ALA A 273 -26.25 30.11 10.14
C ALA A 273 -26.31 29.98 11.66
N ASN A 274 -26.82 28.84 12.14
CA ASN A 274 -26.81 28.53 13.57
C ASN A 274 -25.40 28.13 13.98
N ILE A 275 -24.85 28.82 14.99
CA ILE A 275 -23.50 28.58 15.52
C ILE A 275 -23.63 28.10 16.95
N ILE A 276 -23.18 26.88 17.21
CA ILE A 276 -23.24 26.25 18.52
C ILE A 276 -21.81 25.99 19.01
N PRO A 277 -21.36 26.63 20.11
CA PRO A 277 -20.07 26.35 20.70
C PRO A 277 -20.01 24.91 21.23
N TRP A 278 -18.89 24.24 20.98
CA TRP A 278 -18.60 22.91 21.46
C TRP A 278 -17.26 22.89 22.20
N GLU A 279 -17.29 22.50 23.47
CA GLU A 279 -16.08 22.30 24.28
C GLU A 279 -15.77 20.80 24.38
N LEU A 280 -14.69 20.36 23.74
CA LEU A 280 -14.13 19.02 23.96
C LEU A 280 -13.34 19.02 25.28
N MET A 281 -13.89 18.40 26.33
CA MET A 281 -13.08 17.96 27.47
C MET A 281 -12.21 16.78 27.01
N TYR A 282 -10.99 17.06 26.54
CA TYR A 282 -10.03 16.00 26.23
C TYR A 282 -9.71 15.21 27.50
N GLY A 283 -10.09 13.92 27.50
CA GLY A 283 -9.70 12.98 28.54
C GLY A 283 -8.19 12.70 28.55
N MET A 284 -7.63 12.66 29.75
CA MET A 284 -6.35 12.03 30.13
C MET A 284 -5.03 12.67 29.66
N ARG A 285 -4.83 13.97 29.93
CA ARG A 285 -3.50 14.51 30.28
C ARG A 285 -3.62 15.33 31.56
N ASN A 286 -2.68 15.13 32.49
CA ASN A 286 -2.64 15.80 33.80
C ASN A 286 -2.93 17.29 33.64
N VAL A 287 -4.09 17.70 34.17
CA VAL A 287 -4.54 19.08 34.19
C VAL A 287 -3.62 19.84 35.13
N THR A 288 -2.59 20.49 34.59
CA THR A 288 -1.84 21.50 35.33
C THR A 288 -2.72 22.74 35.45
N THR A 289 -2.98 23.17 36.68
CA THR A 289 -3.69 24.40 37.01
C THR A 289 -2.99 25.59 36.34
N GLY A 290 -3.58 26.12 35.26
CA GLY A 290 -3.06 27.26 34.50
C GLY A 290 -2.99 27.06 32.98
N ALA A 291 -3.15 25.83 32.47
CA ALA A 291 -3.17 25.58 31.02
C ALA A 291 -4.59 25.76 30.47
N ASN A 292 -4.86 26.90 29.82
CA ASN A 292 -6.11 27.18 29.12
C ASN A 292 -6.17 26.40 27.79
N GLN A 293 -6.10 25.06 27.85
CA GLN A 293 -6.08 24.16 26.68
C GLN A 293 -7.45 23.51 26.46
N LYS A 294 -8.50 24.32 26.49
CA LYS A 294 -9.81 23.92 25.95
C LYS A 294 -9.76 24.10 24.44
N GLY A 295 -9.82 23.02 23.67
CA GLY A 295 -10.13 23.11 22.24
C GLY A 295 -11.55 23.63 22.11
N LYS A 296 -11.70 24.89 21.66
CA LYS A 296 -13.00 25.49 21.38
C LYS A 296 -13.30 25.25 19.91
N GLU A 297 -14.30 24.41 19.65
CA GLU A 297 -14.80 24.14 18.31
C GLU A 297 -16.21 24.72 18.15
N LEU A 298 -16.62 24.94 16.91
CA LEU A 298 -17.97 25.34 16.54
C LEU A 298 -18.63 24.21 15.75
N PHE A 299 -19.89 23.94 16.09
CA PHE A 299 -20.83 23.33 15.16
C PHE A 299 -21.59 24.44 14.46
N ILE A 300 -21.48 24.50 13.14
CA ILE A 300 -22.17 25.49 12.31
C ILE A 300 -23.16 24.74 11.41
N SER A 301 -24.43 25.14 11.40
CA SER A 301 -25.49 24.42 10.68
C SER A 301 -26.60 25.33 10.17
N ASN A 302 -27.16 25.01 9.00
CA ASN A 302 -28.37 25.66 8.48
C ASN A 302 -29.70 25.06 9.00
N TYR A 303 -29.67 23.93 9.70
CA TYR A 303 -30.88 23.23 10.14
C TYR A 303 -30.91 22.96 11.65
N LEU A 304 -29.75 22.86 12.30
CA LEU A 304 -29.64 22.54 13.71
C LEU A 304 -29.48 23.80 14.55
N SER A 305 -30.47 24.13 15.39
CA SER A 305 -30.43 25.29 16.30
C SER A 305 -29.82 24.98 17.67
N GLU A 306 -29.90 23.73 18.12
CA GLU A 306 -29.36 23.28 19.42
C GLU A 306 -28.87 21.83 19.36
N ILE A 307 -27.88 21.48 20.20
CA ILE A 307 -27.38 20.09 20.28
C ILE A 307 -28.42 19.23 21.00
N PRO A 308 -28.92 18.14 20.38
CA PRO A 308 -29.88 17.27 21.02
C PRO A 308 -29.31 16.62 22.27
N LYS A 309 -30.05 16.64 23.39
CA LYS A 309 -29.73 15.93 24.63
C LYS A 309 -29.99 14.42 24.48
N LYS A 310 -29.27 13.73 23.60
CA LYS A 310 -29.35 12.26 23.45
C LYS A 310 -28.08 11.58 23.96
N LYS A 311 -28.26 10.37 24.51
CA LYS A 311 -27.15 9.49 24.90
C LYS A 311 -26.26 9.22 23.68
N GLN A 312 -24.94 9.31 23.88
CA GLN A 312 -23.95 8.93 22.88
C GLN A 312 -24.21 7.49 22.42
N GLN A 313 -24.56 7.34 21.14
CA GLN A 313 -24.69 6.02 20.51
C GLN A 313 -23.31 5.57 20.06
N THR A 314 -23.00 4.29 20.23
CA THR A 314 -21.80 3.70 19.66
C THR A 314 -22.05 3.39 18.19
N LEU A 315 -21.09 3.72 17.32
CA LEU A 315 -21.18 3.47 15.87
C LEU A 315 -21.42 1.99 15.55
N PHE A 316 -20.92 1.13 16.45
CA PHE A 316 -21.19 -0.30 16.49
C PHE A 316 -21.93 -0.53 17.81
N GLY A 317 -23.24 -0.78 17.75
CA GLY A 317 -24.02 -1.15 18.94
C GLY A 317 -23.33 -2.30 19.70
N LYS A 318 -23.54 -2.37 21.02
CA LYS A 318 -23.21 -3.59 21.76
C LYS A 318 -24.04 -4.76 21.28
#